data_AF-A0A963NZB1-F1
#
_entry.id   AF-A0A963NZB1-F1
#
_cell.length_a   1.000
_cell.length_b   1.000
_cell.length_c   1.000
_cell.angle_alpha   90.00
_cell.angle_beta   90.00
_cell.angle_gamma   90.00
#
_symmetry.space_group_name_H-M   'P 1'
#
loop_
_entity.id
_entity.type
_entity.pdbx_description
1 polymer ?
#
loop_
_entity_poly.entity_id
_entity_poly.type
_entity_poly.pdbx_seq_one_letter_code
_entity_poly.pdbx_strand_id
1 'polypeptide(L)'
;TTLVLLAVFVPTAFLPGITGQLYLQFAVTISVAVVLSSLVALTLSPAMCALLLRPSGTPRGPLRWFFAFLDTTRNGYGRVVTVLGRRAFVAVLVVVAAGLGTFWLLRVVPTGFIPYEDNGAFFIDVSLPDAASLGRTEATLTEVEKILLADEDVA
;
A
#
# COMPACT_ATOMS: atom_id res chain seq x y z
N THR A 1 18.07 -1.96 9.73
CA THR A 1 16.65 -1.66 9.41
C THR A 1 15.83 -2.92 9.22
N THR A 2 16.40 -3.98 8.63
CA THR A 2 15.74 -5.27 8.38
C THR A 2 15.07 -5.86 9.62
N LEU A 3 15.76 -5.90 10.76
CA LEU A 3 15.19 -6.38 12.02
C LEU A 3 13.96 -5.57 12.49
N VAL A 4 13.97 -4.25 12.29
CA VAL A 4 12.84 -3.37 12.64
C VAL A 4 11.62 -3.67 11.75
N LEU A 5 11.85 -3.89 10.45
CA LEU A 5 10.78 -4.28 9.52
C LEU A 5 10.20 -5.65 9.89
N LEU A 6 11.05 -6.63 10.21
CA LEU A 6 10.60 -7.95 10.67
C LEU A 6 9.77 -7.85 11.95
N ALA A 7 10.17 -7.00 12.90
CA ALA A 7 9.43 -6.80 14.15
C ALA A 7 8.01 -6.25 13.91
N VAL A 8 7.76 -5.54 12.80
CA VAL A 8 6.44 -5.02 12.44
C VAL A 8 5.61 -6.06 11.66
N PHE A 9 6.22 -6.80 10.73
CA PHE A 9 5.49 -7.72 9.86
C PHE A 9 5.28 -9.12 10.45
N VAL A 10 6.24 -9.65 11.21
CA VAL A 10 6.14 -11.00 11.80
C VAL A 10 4.89 -11.15 12.70
N PRO A 11 4.52 -10.19 13.55
CA PRO A 11 3.29 -10.28 14.35
C PRO A 11 2.01 -10.40 13.52
N THR A 12 1.96 -9.73 12.36
CA THR A 12 0.76 -9.75 11.49
C THR A 12 0.48 -11.13 10.89
N ALA A 13 1.49 -12.02 10.83
CA ALA A 13 1.33 -13.40 10.39
C ALA A 13 0.56 -14.27 11.41
N PHE A 14 0.45 -13.85 12.67
CA PHE A 14 -0.23 -14.62 13.73
C PHE A 14 -1.68 -14.16 13.97
N LEU A 15 -2.22 -13.30 13.11
CA LEU A 15 -3.61 -12.87 13.20
C LEU A 15 -4.57 -14.03 12.87
N PRO A 16 -5.58 -14.32 13.69
CA PRO A 16 -6.57 -15.37 13.40
C PRO A 16 -7.65 -14.91 12.40
N GLY A 17 -8.36 -15.86 11.81
CA GLY A 17 -9.51 -15.62 10.92
C GLY A 17 -9.16 -15.46 9.43
N ILE A 18 -10.17 -15.20 8.60
CA ILE A 18 -10.03 -15.05 7.13
C ILE A 18 -9.11 -13.89 6.79
N THR A 19 -9.29 -12.75 7.48
CA THR A 19 -8.41 -11.57 7.39
C THR A 19 -6.96 -11.91 7.69
N GLY A 20 -6.73 -12.78 8.68
CA GLY A 20 -5.41 -13.24 9.08
C GLY A 20 -4.71 -14.05 8.00
N GLN A 21 -5.45 -14.91 7.28
CA GLN A 21 -4.88 -15.68 6.17
C GLN A 21 -4.43 -14.80 5.00
N LEU A 22 -5.18 -13.74 4.70
CA LEU A 22 -4.80 -12.75 3.69
C LEU A 22 -3.52 -12.00 4.12
N TYR A 23 -3.45 -11.55 5.38
CA TYR A 23 -2.26 -10.88 5.91
C TYR A 23 -1.05 -11.81 6.02
N LEU A 24 -1.24 -13.10 6.29
CA LEU A 24 -0.17 -14.09 6.38
C LEU A 24 0.63 -14.16 5.07
N GLN A 25 -0.05 -14.26 3.93
CA GLN A 25 0.61 -14.34 2.62
C GLN A 25 1.49 -13.12 2.35
N PHE A 26 0.96 -11.93 2.65
CA PHE A 26 1.70 -10.67 2.51
C PHE A 26 2.88 -10.56 3.47
N ALA A 27 2.64 -10.86 4.76
CA ALA A 27 3.64 -10.77 5.82
C ALA A 27 4.83 -11.70 5.59
N VAL A 28 4.57 -12.95 5.21
CA VAL A 28 5.63 -13.94 4.92
C VAL A 28 6.43 -13.51 3.70
N THR A 29 5.78 -13.11 2.62
CA THR A 29 6.45 -12.69 1.38
C THR A 29 7.39 -11.51 1.61
N ILE A 30 6.91 -10.47 2.30
CA ILE A 30 7.74 -9.29 2.62
C ILE A 30 8.88 -9.66 3.56
N SER A 31 8.61 -10.47 4.58
CA SER A 31 9.63 -10.85 5.56
C SER A 31 10.77 -11.61 4.88
N VAL A 32 10.44 -12.59 4.02
CA VAL A 32 11.44 -13.34 3.25
C VAL A 32 12.20 -12.42 2.29
N ALA A 33 11.49 -11.53 1.56
CA ALA A 33 12.12 -10.59 0.63
C ALA A 33 13.10 -9.63 1.33
N VAL A 34 12.74 -9.10 2.50
CA VAL A 34 13.59 -8.20 3.30
C VAL A 34 14.82 -8.94 3.85
N VAL A 35 14.66 -10.20 4.28
CA VAL A 35 15.79 -11.03 4.74
C VAL A 35 16.76 -11.31 3.59
N LEU A 36 16.25 -11.77 2.45
CA LEU A 36 17.08 -12.02 1.27
C LEU A 36 17.76 -10.73 0.79
N SER A 37 17.04 -9.61 0.75
CA SER A 37 17.61 -8.30 0.42
C SER A 37 18.72 -7.91 1.39
N SER A 38 18.57 -8.17 2.70
CA SER A 38 19.61 -7.93 3.69
C SER A 38 20.86 -8.74 3.39
N LEU A 39 20.72 -10.01 3.03
CA LEU A 39 21.84 -10.87 2.68
C LEU A 39 22.56 -10.35 1.44
N VAL A 40 21.82 -9.99 0.39
CA VAL A 40 22.36 -9.40 -0.84
C VAL A 40 23.07 -8.08 -0.55
N ALA A 41 22.47 -7.22 0.27
CA ALA A 41 23.03 -5.91 0.64
C ALA A 41 24.33 -6.03 1.45
N LEU A 42 24.50 -7.10 2.24
CA LEU A 42 25.71 -7.32 3.04
C LEU A 42 26.80 -8.11 2.32
N THR A 43 26.46 -8.84 1.24
CA THR A 43 27.40 -9.72 0.54
C THR A 43 27.70 -9.22 -0.88
N LEU A 44 26.69 -9.21 -1.73
CA LEU A 44 26.82 -8.88 -3.14
C LEU A 44 27.04 -7.38 -3.34
N SER A 45 26.34 -6.51 -2.61
CA SER A 45 26.48 -5.06 -2.79
C SER A 45 27.91 -4.56 -2.53
N PRO A 46 28.61 -4.95 -1.43
CA PRO A 46 30.01 -4.57 -1.23
C PRO A 46 30.93 -5.14 -2.32
N ALA A 47 30.71 -6.39 -2.75
CA ALA A 47 31.50 -7.02 -3.81
C ALA A 47 31.34 -6.28 -5.15
N MET A 48 30.11 -5.96 -5.53
CA MET A 48 29.81 -5.21 -6.74
C MET A 48 30.34 -3.78 -6.66
N CYS A 49 30.23 -3.13 -5.50
CA CYS A 49 30.83 -1.82 -5.28
C CYS A 49 32.35 -1.86 -5.49
N ALA A 50 33.05 -2.86 -4.94
CA ALA A 50 34.50 -2.99 -5.10
C ALA A 50 34.93 -3.28 -6.54
N LEU A 51 34.14 -4.04 -7.31
CA LEU A 51 34.47 -4.45 -8.67
C LEU A 51 34.07 -3.43 -9.74
N LEU A 52 32.97 -2.69 -9.54
CA LEU A 52 32.40 -1.81 -10.56
C LEU A 52 32.70 -0.33 -10.34
N LEU A 53 32.87 0.14 -9.10
CA LEU A 53 33.10 1.56 -8.84
C LEU A 53 34.51 1.96 -9.31
N ARG A 54 34.56 3.02 -10.11
CA ARG A 54 35.79 3.69 -10.50
C ARG A 54 35.97 4.95 -9.65
N PRO A 55 37.21 5.41 -9.41
CA PRO A 55 37.47 6.66 -8.73
C PRO A 55 36.71 7.81 -9.41
N SER A 56 35.86 8.51 -8.67
CA SER A 56 35.13 9.65 -9.17
C SER A 56 35.99 10.92 -9.07
N GLY A 57 36.07 11.68 -10.16
CA GLY A 57 36.69 13.01 -10.18
C GLY A 57 35.70 14.11 -9.81
N THR A 58 36.18 15.36 -9.73
CA THR A 58 35.31 16.53 -9.54
C THR A 58 34.21 16.57 -10.60
N PRO A 59 32.93 16.73 -10.21
CA PRO A 59 31.82 16.78 -11.16
C PRO A 59 31.98 17.98 -12.10
N ARG A 60 31.84 17.75 -13.41
CA ARG A 60 31.96 18.77 -14.46
C ARG A 60 30.63 18.96 -15.20
N GLY A 61 30.45 20.16 -15.77
CA GLY A 61 29.26 20.49 -16.56
C GLY A 61 27.97 20.57 -15.71
N PRO A 62 26.81 20.11 -16.23
CA PRO A 62 25.51 20.26 -15.57
C PRO A 62 25.44 19.55 -14.20
N LEU A 63 26.22 18.49 -13.99
CA LEU A 63 26.29 17.80 -12.70
C LEU A 63 26.84 18.71 -11.59
N ARG A 64 27.77 19.63 -11.90
CA ARG A 64 28.31 20.56 -10.89
C ARG A 64 27.24 21.50 -10.35
N TRP A 65 26.37 22.00 -11.23
CA TRP A 65 25.25 22.83 -10.83
C TRP A 65 24.24 22.06 -9.99
N PHE A 66 23.96 20.81 -10.37
CA PHE A 66 23.10 19.91 -9.58
C PHE A 66 23.67 19.65 -8.18
N PHE A 67 24.98 19.36 -8.05
CA PHE A 67 25.62 19.20 -6.74
C PHE A 67 25.58 20.49 -5.91
N ALA A 68 25.78 21.66 -6.53
CA ALA A 68 25.66 22.94 -5.84
C ALA A 68 24.22 23.21 -5.34
N PHE A 69 23.20 22.82 -6.12
CA PHE A 69 21.80 22.89 -5.70
C PHE A 69 21.51 21.95 -4.53
N LEU A 70 22.01 20.70 -4.58
CA LEU A 70 21.89 19.74 -3.48
C LEU A 70 22.56 20.25 -2.21
N ASP A 71 23.75 20.84 -2.31
CA ASP A 71 24.46 21.42 -1.16
C ASP A 71 23.68 22.61 -0.58
N THR A 72 23.10 23.46 -1.42
CA THR A 72 22.25 24.57 -0.98
C THR A 72 21.02 24.05 -0.23
N THR A 73 20.38 23.01 -0.76
CA THR A 73 19.20 22.37 -0.15
C THR A 73 19.56 21.70 1.17
N ARG A 74 20.68 20.97 1.22
CA ARG A 74 21.22 20.34 2.44
C ARG A 74 21.50 21.38 3.53
N ASN A 75 22.12 22.50 3.17
CA ASN A 75 22.42 23.58 4.10
C ASN A 75 21.13 24.26 4.60
N GLY A 76 20.15 24.44 3.73
CA GLY A 76 18.82 24.93 4.10
C GLY A 76 18.12 23.99 5.10
N TYR A 77 18.07 22.70 4.80
CA TYR A 77 17.55 21.68 5.69
C TYR A 77 18.25 21.69 7.06
N GLY A 78 19.59 21.74 7.06
CA GLY A 78 20.38 21.82 8.29
C GLY A 78 20.05 23.04 9.17
N ARG A 79 19.83 24.21 8.56
CA ARG A 79 19.38 25.41 9.29
C ARG A 79 18.00 25.22 9.92
N VAL A 80 17.05 24.67 9.18
CA VAL A 80 15.69 24.39 9.67
C VAL A 80 15.74 23.42 10.85
N VAL A 81 16.44 22.29 10.69
CA VAL A 81 16.59 21.29 11.76
C VAL A 81 17.25 21.89 13.00
N THR A 82 18.27 22.73 12.83
CA THR A 82 18.96 23.36 13.97
C THR A 82 18.04 24.33 14.72
N VAL A 83 17.24 25.12 14.00
CA VAL A 83 16.26 26.04 14.60
C VAL A 83 15.15 25.26 15.30
N LEU A 84 14.64 24.19 14.68
CA LEU A 84 13.59 23.35 15.25
C LEU A 84 14.08 22.56 16.47
N GLY A 85 15.32 22.07 16.44
CA GLY A 85 15.96 21.38 17.56
C GLY A 85 16.17 22.29 18.77
N ARG A 86 16.49 23.58 18.55
CA ARG A 86 16.54 24.59 19.62
C ARG A 86 15.15 24.95 20.17
N ARG A 87 14.09 24.65 19.43
CA ARG A 87 12.68 24.86 19.82
C ARG A 87 11.96 23.52 19.94
N ALA A 88 12.54 22.59 20.72
CA ALA A 88 12.01 21.23 20.87
C ALA A 88 10.52 21.19 21.24
N PHE A 89 10.04 22.14 22.03
CA PHE A 89 8.61 22.27 22.36
C PHE A 89 7.72 22.43 21.12
N VAL A 90 8.13 23.24 20.14
CA VAL A 90 7.39 23.44 18.89
C VAL A 90 7.39 22.16 18.06
N ALA A 91 8.53 21.45 18.00
CA ALA A 91 8.60 20.17 17.30
C ALA A 91 7.66 19.13 17.90
N VAL A 92 7.62 19.03 19.24
CA VAL A 92 6.70 18.13 19.95
C VAL A 92 5.24 18.50 19.68
N LEU A 93 4.90 19.79 19.72
CA LEU A 93 3.53 20.26 19.45
C LEU A 93 3.09 19.87 18.04
N VAL A 94 3.94 20.03 17.03
CA VAL A 94 3.65 19.63 15.65
C VAL A 94 3.44 18.11 15.55
N VAL A 95 4.29 17.30 16.19
CA VAL A 95 4.14 15.83 16.20
C VAL A 95 2.84 15.41 16.87
N VAL A 96 2.49 16.03 18.00
CA VAL A 96 1.22 15.77 18.70
C VAL A 96 0.03 16.17 17.84
N ALA A 97 0.07 17.35 17.21
CA ALA A 97 -0.98 17.82 16.32
C ALA A 97 -1.17 16.88 15.11
N ALA A 98 -0.07 16.41 14.51
CA ALA A 98 -0.12 15.42 13.44
C ALA A 98 -0.70 14.08 13.92
N GLY A 99 -0.30 13.62 15.11
CA GLY A 99 -0.83 12.40 15.72
C GLY A 99 -2.34 12.49 15.99
N LEU A 100 -2.81 13.63 16.52
CA LEU A 100 -4.23 13.90 16.74
C LEU A 100 -5.00 13.98 15.43
N GLY A 101 -4.42 14.61 14.39
CA GLY A 101 -4.99 14.67 13.05
C GLY A 101 -5.17 13.28 12.44
N THR A 102 -4.14 12.43 12.52
CA THR A 102 -4.22 11.03 12.07
C THR A 102 -5.26 10.24 12.86
N PHE A 103 -5.30 10.40 14.18
CA PHE A 103 -6.29 9.72 15.02
C PHE A 103 -7.73 10.13 14.67
N TRP A 104 -7.97 11.40 14.42
CA TRP A 104 -9.26 11.89 13.97
C TRP A 104 -9.62 11.32 12.61
N LEU A 105 -8.69 11.33 11.65
CA LEU A 105 -8.91 10.79 10.31
C LEU A 105 -9.28 9.30 10.36
N LEU A 106 -8.58 8.50 11.17
CA LEU A 106 -8.88 7.08 11.36
C LEU A 106 -10.29 6.81 11.89
N ARG A 107 -10.96 7.79 12.53
CA ARG A 107 -12.36 7.66 12.97
C ARG A 107 -13.39 8.04 11.90
N VAL A 108 -13.00 8.85 10.93
CA VAL A 108 -13.89 9.36 9.89
C VAL A 108 -13.87 8.47 8.65
N VAL A 109 -12.75 7.80 8.39
CA VAL A 109 -12.61 6.91 7.22
C VAL A 109 -13.52 5.69 7.35
N PRO A 110 -14.42 5.43 6.39
CA PRO A 110 -15.29 4.27 6.42
C PRO A 110 -14.48 2.98 6.30
N THR A 111 -14.83 1.99 7.12
CA THR A 111 -14.17 0.68 7.12
C THR A 111 -14.85 -0.25 6.13
N GLY A 112 -14.08 -0.89 5.26
CA GLY A 112 -14.52 -1.97 4.39
C GLY A 112 -13.59 -3.18 4.52
N PHE A 113 -14.07 -4.37 4.19
CA PHE A 113 -13.25 -5.58 4.23
C PHE A 113 -12.47 -5.77 2.93
N ILE A 114 -13.19 -5.93 1.81
CA ILE A 114 -12.64 -6.02 0.45
C ILE A 114 -13.58 -5.19 -0.44
N PRO A 115 -13.07 -4.31 -1.31
CA PRO A 115 -13.91 -3.59 -2.26
C PRO A 115 -14.60 -4.59 -3.20
N TYR A 116 -15.82 -4.28 -3.63
CA TYR A 116 -16.46 -5.08 -4.67
C TYR A 116 -15.66 -4.92 -5.97
N GLU A 117 -15.13 -6.04 -6.45
CA GLU A 117 -14.47 -6.12 -7.75
C GLU A 117 -15.47 -6.67 -8.78
N ASP A 118 -15.43 -6.10 -9.97
CA ASP A 118 -16.17 -6.63 -11.10
C ASP A 118 -15.52 -7.95 -11.54
N ASN A 119 -16.25 -9.05 -11.36
CA ASN A 119 -15.79 -10.39 -11.74
C ASN A 119 -16.28 -10.78 -13.16
N GLY A 120 -16.86 -9.84 -13.91
CA GLY A 120 -17.44 -10.09 -15.23
C GLY A 120 -18.72 -10.91 -15.19
N ALA A 121 -19.34 -11.06 -14.02
CA ALA A 121 -20.59 -11.79 -13.83
C ALA A 121 -21.37 -11.19 -12.66
N PHE A 122 -22.70 -11.23 -12.77
CA PHE A 122 -23.62 -10.87 -11.71
C PHE A 122 -24.68 -11.96 -11.56
N PHE A 123 -25.23 -12.10 -10.35
CA PHE A 123 -26.27 -13.08 -10.05
C PHE A 123 -27.58 -12.34 -9.82
N ILE A 124 -28.67 -12.84 -10.41
CA ILE A 124 -30.03 -12.34 -10.17
C ILE A 124 -30.81 -13.43 -9.47
N ASP A 125 -31.36 -13.09 -8.30
CA ASP A 125 -32.29 -13.93 -7.57
C ASP A 125 -33.73 -13.48 -7.87
N VAL A 126 -34.54 -14.39 -8.42
CA VAL A 126 -35.93 -14.12 -8.80
C VAL A 126 -36.85 -14.88 -7.87
N SER A 127 -37.51 -14.18 -6.95
CA SER A 127 -38.42 -14.77 -5.98
C SER A 127 -39.88 -14.50 -6.36
N LEU A 128 -40.68 -15.56 -6.47
CA LEU A 128 -42.13 -15.50 -6.74
C LEU A 128 -42.93 -15.79 -5.46
N PRO A 129 -44.21 -15.35 -5.38
CA PRO A 129 -45.08 -15.66 -4.25
C PRO A 129 -45.21 -17.17 -4.00
N ASP A 130 -45.42 -17.53 -2.74
CA ASP A 130 -45.65 -18.92 -2.34
C ASP A 130 -46.77 -19.57 -3.16
N ALA A 131 -46.55 -20.84 -3.54
CA ALA A 131 -47.41 -21.62 -4.43
C ALA A 131 -47.50 -21.11 -5.89
N ALA A 132 -46.56 -20.30 -6.37
CA ALA A 132 -46.39 -20.05 -7.80
C ALA A 132 -46.04 -21.36 -8.55
N SER A 133 -46.66 -21.57 -9.71
CA SER A 133 -46.38 -22.74 -10.55
C SER A 133 -45.07 -22.57 -11.32
N LEU A 134 -44.41 -23.68 -11.66
CA LEU A 134 -43.16 -23.69 -12.43
C LEU A 134 -43.28 -22.88 -13.73
N GLY A 135 -44.40 -23.02 -14.46
CA GLY A 135 -44.63 -22.27 -15.69
C GLY A 135 -44.72 -20.75 -15.51
N ARG A 136 -45.10 -20.25 -14.32
CA ARG A 136 -45.04 -18.81 -14.02
C ARG A 136 -43.61 -18.36 -13.76
N THR A 137 -42.82 -19.17 -13.07
CA THR A 137 -41.40 -18.90 -12.85
C THR A 137 -40.63 -18.85 -14.17
N GLU A 138 -40.87 -19.80 -15.08
CA GLU A 138 -40.25 -19.80 -16.42
C GLU A 138 -40.61 -18.55 -17.21
N ALA A 139 -41.90 -18.18 -17.24
CA ALA A 139 -42.33 -16.97 -17.95
C ALA A 139 -41.63 -15.70 -17.43
N THR A 140 -41.47 -15.57 -16.11
CA THR A 140 -40.75 -14.46 -15.50
C THR A 140 -39.25 -14.51 -15.78
N LEU A 141 -38.63 -15.69 -15.78
CA LEU A 141 -37.21 -15.84 -16.15
C LEU A 141 -36.96 -15.44 -17.61
N THR A 142 -37.83 -15.84 -18.54
CA THR A 142 -37.73 -15.43 -19.96
C THR A 142 -37.89 -13.92 -20.12
N GLU A 143 -38.75 -13.27 -19.33
CA GLU A 143 -38.89 -11.82 -19.34
C GLU A 143 -37.62 -11.13 -18.84
N VAL A 144 -37.02 -11.61 -17.76
CA VAL A 144 -35.74 -11.11 -17.22
C VAL A 144 -34.61 -11.30 -18.22
N GLU A 145 -34.48 -12.48 -18.82
CA GLU A 145 -33.46 -12.78 -19.85
C GLU A 145 -33.56 -11.81 -21.02
N LYS A 146 -34.78 -11.53 -21.50
CA LYS A 146 -35.00 -10.58 -22.59
C LYS A 146 -34.58 -9.16 -22.24
N ILE A 147 -34.76 -8.72 -20.99
CA ILE A 147 -34.32 -7.40 -20.52
C ILE A 147 -32.79 -7.35 -20.48
N LEU A 148 -32.13 -8.42 -20.01
CA LEU A 148 -30.66 -8.47 -19.92
C LEU A 148 -29.99 -8.51 -21.28
N LEU A 149 -30.50 -9.30 -22.23
CA LEU A 149 -29.98 -9.37 -23.60
C LEU A 149 -30.20 -8.08 -24.42
N ALA A 150 -31.01 -7.15 -23.91
CA ALA A 150 -31.18 -5.83 -24.52
C ALA A 150 -30.10 -4.83 -24.07
N ASP A 151 -29.32 -5.16 -23.04
CA ASP A 151 -28.22 -4.35 -22.55
C ASP A 151 -26.91 -4.73 -23.26
N GLU A 152 -26.20 -3.75 -23.81
CA GLU A 152 -24.98 -3.95 -24.60
C GLU A 152 -23.79 -4.40 -23.73
N ASP A 153 -23.86 -4.14 -22.42
CA ASP A 153 -22.84 -4.54 -21.45
C ASP A 153 -22.98 -6.02 -21.01
N VAL A 154 -24.05 -6.71 -21.41
CA VAL A 154 -24.32 -8.12 -21.12
C VAL A 154 -24.08 -8.94 -22.39
N ALA A 155 -22.81 -9.27 -22.65
CA ALA A 155 -22.37 -10.05 -23.82
C ALA A 155 -22.10 -11.52 -23.53
#